data_AF-A0A6G3Y1F5-F1
#
_entry.id   AF-A0A6G3Y1F5-F1
#
_cell.length_a   1.000
_cell.length_b   1.000
_cell.length_c   1.000
_cell.angle_alpha   90.00
_cell.angle_beta   90.00
_cell.angle_gamma   90.00
#
_symmetry.space_group_name_H-M   'P 1'
#
loop_
_entity.id
_entity.type
_entity.pdbx_description
1 polymer ?
#
loop_
_entity_poly.entity_id
_entity_poly.type
_entity_poly.pdbx_seq_one_letter_code
_entity_poly.pdbx_strand_id
1 'polypeptide(L)'
;YFEVEVGLETTLKRPIINTRDEPHSDAEKYRRLHVIIGDANLSEISTYLKLGTTSLVLSMIEDAFINVDLAVDQPVRTLHEVSHDPDLRQLITLRSGRTLTAVQLQMEYFELARKYVDERYGTDADEQTKDILTRWEDTLNRLETDPMSLAGELDWIAKRELMEGYRRRDALDWDAPRLHLVDLQYADVRPDKGLYNRLAARGKMKRLLDEDEVTRARTKPPEDTRAYFRGRCLEQYADDVAAASWDSVIFDLPDRDSLQRVPTMEPLRGTKEHVKGLLDRCRTAEELVRALSGG
;
A
#
# COMPACT_ATOMS: atom_id res chain seq x y z
N TYR A 1 19.03 -4.01 -1.77
CA TYR A 1 18.68 -5.36 -2.28
C TYR A 1 18.24 -5.42 -3.74
N PHE A 2 18.06 -4.30 -4.43
CA PHE A 2 17.67 -4.25 -5.84
C PHE A 2 18.90 -4.18 -6.74
N GLU A 3 18.85 -4.90 -7.86
CA GLU A 3 20.01 -5.15 -8.73
C GLU A 3 19.72 -4.89 -10.22
N VAL A 4 18.46 -4.95 -10.63
CA VAL A 4 18.07 -4.75 -12.04
C VAL A 4 16.85 -3.83 -12.14
N GLU A 5 16.62 -3.27 -13.33
CA GLU A 5 15.48 -2.36 -13.55
C GLU A 5 14.16 -3.13 -13.70
N VAL A 6 14.15 -4.19 -14.52
CA VAL A 6 12.94 -4.95 -14.87
C VAL A 6 13.23 -6.44 -14.80
N GLY A 7 12.30 -7.22 -14.26
CA GLY A 7 12.45 -8.68 -14.14
C GLY A 7 11.29 -9.36 -13.43
N LEU A 8 11.33 -10.69 -13.33
CA LEU A 8 10.25 -11.50 -12.73
C LEU A 8 10.51 -11.88 -11.26
N GLU A 9 11.78 -11.95 -10.86
CA GLU A 9 12.19 -12.48 -9.57
C GLU A 9 11.83 -11.56 -8.40
N THR A 10 11.66 -12.16 -7.21
CA THR A 10 11.31 -11.42 -5.97
C THR A 10 12.32 -11.63 -4.84
N THR A 11 13.21 -12.62 -4.97
CA THR A 11 14.17 -13.02 -3.93
C THR A 11 15.64 -12.89 -4.34
N LEU A 12 15.93 -13.00 -5.63
CA LEU A 12 17.26 -12.87 -6.24
C LEU A 12 17.20 -11.85 -7.38
N LYS A 13 18.31 -11.14 -7.66
CA LYS A 13 18.37 -10.14 -8.75
C LYS A 13 17.12 -9.24 -8.80
N ARG A 14 16.74 -8.69 -7.64
CA ARG A 14 15.43 -8.06 -7.48
C ARG A 14 15.28 -6.87 -8.44
N PRO A 15 14.20 -6.83 -9.24
CA PRO A 15 13.92 -5.75 -10.18
C PRO A 15 13.16 -4.60 -9.52
N ILE A 16 13.41 -3.35 -9.96
CA ILE A 16 12.58 -2.21 -9.57
C ILE A 16 11.13 -2.41 -10.02
N ILE A 17 10.94 -2.82 -11.28
CA ILE A 17 9.65 -3.18 -11.86
C ILE A 17 9.53 -4.69 -12.00
N ASN A 18 8.66 -5.30 -11.20
CA ASN A 18 8.40 -6.72 -11.29
C ASN A 18 7.35 -7.03 -12.38
N THR A 19 7.64 -8.01 -13.23
CA THR A 19 6.82 -8.36 -14.39
C THR A 19 5.88 -9.55 -14.13
N ARG A 20 5.61 -9.90 -12.87
CA ARG A 20 4.66 -10.97 -12.55
C ARG A 20 3.26 -10.62 -13.05
N ASP A 21 2.66 -11.55 -13.77
CA ASP A 21 1.34 -11.38 -14.36
C ASP A 21 0.38 -12.47 -13.86
N GLU A 22 -0.13 -12.25 -12.64
CA GLU A 22 -1.11 -13.12 -11.97
C GLU A 22 -2.29 -12.22 -11.51
N PRO A 23 -3.25 -11.90 -12.39
CA PRO A 23 -4.25 -10.88 -12.14
C PRO A 23 -5.26 -11.26 -11.06
N HIS A 24 -5.49 -12.56 -10.84
CA HIS A 24 -6.59 -13.09 -10.01
C HIS A 24 -7.96 -12.54 -10.42
N SER A 25 -8.14 -12.25 -11.70
CA SER A 25 -9.34 -11.72 -12.32
C SER A 25 -9.31 -12.06 -13.81
N ASP A 26 -10.29 -11.57 -14.57
CA ASP A 26 -10.28 -11.67 -16.02
C ASP A 26 -9.00 -11.00 -16.60
N ALA A 27 -8.15 -11.80 -17.22
CA ALA A 27 -6.84 -11.38 -17.73
C ALA A 27 -6.93 -10.57 -19.03
N GLU A 28 -8.07 -10.61 -19.72
CA GLU A 28 -8.29 -9.78 -20.92
C GLU A 28 -8.60 -8.31 -20.55
N LYS A 29 -9.10 -8.08 -19.33
CA LYS A 29 -9.51 -6.75 -18.85
C LYS A 29 -8.54 -6.14 -17.85
N TYR A 30 -7.98 -6.95 -16.97
CA TYR A 30 -7.24 -6.47 -15.81
C TYR A 30 -5.83 -7.05 -15.75
N ARG A 31 -4.91 -6.23 -15.23
CA ARG A 31 -3.59 -6.66 -14.79
C ARG A 31 -3.43 -6.33 -13.32
N ARG A 32 -2.71 -7.18 -12.58
CA ARG A 32 -2.28 -6.86 -11.21
C ARG A 32 -0.83 -6.43 -11.24
N LEU A 33 -0.59 -5.12 -11.29
CA LEU A 33 0.76 -4.58 -11.20
C LEU A 33 1.37 -4.97 -9.85
N HIS A 34 2.41 -5.79 -9.88
CA HIS A 34 3.04 -6.32 -8.67
C HIS A 34 4.24 -5.47 -8.27
N VAL A 35 4.05 -4.51 -7.36
CA VAL A 35 5.12 -3.62 -6.90
C VAL A 35 5.81 -4.21 -5.66
N ILE A 36 7.14 -4.31 -5.68
CA ILE A 36 7.93 -4.96 -4.61
C ILE A 36 8.99 -4.06 -3.97
N ILE A 37 9.12 -2.80 -4.43
CA ILE A 37 10.23 -1.90 -4.04
C ILE A 37 10.01 -1.18 -2.71
N GLY A 38 8.76 -1.05 -2.26
CA GLY A 38 8.43 -0.30 -1.05
C GLY A 38 8.72 -1.07 0.24
N ASP A 39 9.23 -0.36 1.23
CA ASP A 39 9.35 -0.88 2.60
C ASP A 39 7.98 -1.14 3.22
N ALA A 40 7.94 -2.01 4.24
CA ALA A 40 6.79 -2.09 5.13
C ALA A 40 6.77 -0.84 6.03
N ASN A 41 5.62 -0.18 6.09
CA ASN A 41 5.42 1.03 6.90
C ASN A 41 4.59 0.71 8.14
N LEU A 42 4.93 1.36 9.25
CA LEU A 42 4.12 1.32 10.48
C LEU A 42 3.28 2.58 10.59
N SER A 43 3.85 3.74 10.20
CA SER A 43 3.11 4.97 10.09
C SER A 43 1.96 4.83 9.08
N GLU A 44 0.76 5.16 9.56
CA GLU A 44 -0.45 5.21 8.75
C GLU A 44 -0.31 6.24 7.63
N ILE A 45 0.31 7.40 7.92
CA ILE A 45 0.58 8.46 6.93
C ILE A 45 1.54 7.96 5.84
N SER A 46 2.61 7.24 6.23
CA SER A 46 3.56 6.70 5.26
C SER A 46 2.91 5.66 4.33
N THR A 47 2.07 4.78 4.88
CA THR A 47 1.31 3.81 4.08
C THR A 47 0.33 4.50 3.14
N TYR A 48 -0.40 5.50 3.65
CA TYR A 48 -1.40 6.25 2.91
C TYR A 48 -0.80 7.04 1.75
N LEU A 49 0.26 7.79 1.98
CA LEU A 49 0.99 8.48 0.92
C LEU A 49 1.56 7.49 -0.09
N LYS A 50 2.22 6.41 0.36
CA LYS A 50 2.81 5.40 -0.53
C LYS A 50 1.80 4.83 -1.53
N LEU A 51 0.60 4.45 -1.07
CA LEU A 51 -0.42 3.90 -1.95
C LEU A 51 -1.16 4.98 -2.74
N GLY A 52 -1.51 6.09 -2.10
CA GLY A 52 -2.28 7.18 -2.69
C GLY A 52 -1.55 7.87 -3.84
N THR A 53 -0.30 8.26 -3.64
CA THR A 53 0.50 8.93 -4.69
C THR A 53 0.80 7.97 -5.84
N THR A 54 1.11 6.70 -5.54
CA THR A 54 1.29 5.67 -6.58
C THR A 54 0.02 5.48 -7.39
N SER A 55 -1.16 5.44 -6.75
CA SER A 55 -2.45 5.32 -7.45
C SER A 55 -2.69 6.48 -8.41
N LEU A 56 -2.42 7.72 -7.99
CA LEU A 56 -2.55 8.90 -8.86
C LEU A 56 -1.60 8.85 -10.06
N VAL A 57 -0.35 8.42 -9.83
CA VAL A 57 0.62 8.26 -10.92
C VAL A 57 0.18 7.17 -11.90
N LEU A 58 -0.39 6.05 -11.41
CA LEU A 58 -0.94 5.01 -12.28
C LEU A 58 -2.13 5.53 -13.10
N SER A 59 -3.05 6.29 -12.50
CA SER A 59 -4.16 6.91 -13.25
C SER A 59 -3.66 7.84 -14.35
N MET A 60 -2.63 8.65 -14.07
CA MET A 60 -2.00 9.49 -15.10
C MET A 60 -1.34 8.67 -16.21
N ILE A 61 -0.72 7.52 -15.90
CA ILE A 61 -0.12 6.63 -16.89
C ILE A 61 -1.21 5.98 -17.76
N GLU A 62 -2.27 5.45 -17.16
CA GLU A 62 -3.37 4.81 -17.87
C GLU A 62 -4.08 5.77 -18.84
N ASP A 63 -4.21 7.03 -18.44
CA ASP A 63 -4.79 8.10 -19.26
C ASP A 63 -3.80 8.74 -20.26
N ALA A 64 -2.54 8.28 -20.29
CA ALA A 64 -1.47 8.86 -21.09
C ALA A 64 -1.28 10.39 -20.85
N PHE A 65 -1.48 10.84 -19.61
CA PHE A 65 -1.40 12.25 -19.23
C PHE A 65 0.04 12.75 -19.08
N ILE A 66 0.96 11.88 -18.66
CA ILE A 66 2.36 12.24 -18.46
C ILE A 66 3.03 12.46 -19.82
N ASN A 67 3.32 13.72 -20.13
CA ASN A 67 3.91 14.15 -21.41
C ASN A 67 5.36 14.64 -21.30
N VAL A 68 5.96 14.52 -20.11
CA VAL A 68 7.36 14.86 -19.83
C VAL A 68 8.17 13.59 -19.57
N ASP A 69 9.42 13.57 -20.02
CA ASP A 69 10.34 12.47 -19.75
C ASP A 69 11.09 12.69 -18.44
N LEU A 70 10.68 11.95 -17.41
CA LEU A 70 11.27 11.92 -16.08
C LEU A 70 12.16 10.68 -15.86
N ALA A 71 12.57 10.00 -16.95
CA ALA A 71 13.39 8.81 -16.85
C ALA A 71 14.76 9.12 -16.23
N VAL A 72 15.11 8.34 -15.20
CA VAL A 72 16.42 8.39 -14.55
C VAL A 72 17.46 7.65 -15.41
N ASP A 73 18.68 8.16 -15.46
CA ASP A 73 19.76 7.59 -16.29
C ASP A 73 20.23 6.21 -15.80
N GLN A 74 20.53 6.07 -14.50
CA GLN A 74 20.99 4.82 -13.88
C GLN A 74 20.10 4.39 -12.70
N PRO A 75 18.86 3.91 -12.94
CA PRO A 75 17.83 3.77 -11.90
C PRO A 75 18.25 2.94 -10.68
N VAL A 76 18.90 1.80 -10.88
CA VAL A 76 19.33 0.93 -9.78
C VAL A 76 20.40 1.60 -8.93
N ARG A 77 21.37 2.26 -9.55
CA ARG A 77 22.43 2.97 -8.84
C ARG A 77 21.86 4.16 -8.07
N THR A 78 21.05 4.98 -8.74
CA THR A 78 20.38 6.14 -8.14
C THR A 78 19.53 5.74 -6.93
N LEU A 79 18.81 4.62 -7.00
CA LEU A 79 18.02 4.10 -5.88
C LEU A 79 18.88 3.92 -4.61
N HIS A 80 20.06 3.31 -4.74
CA HIS A 80 20.98 3.16 -3.61
C HIS A 80 21.55 4.49 -3.16
N GLU A 81 21.97 5.36 -4.08
CA GLU A 81 22.54 6.66 -3.73
C GLU A 81 21.54 7.54 -2.97
N VAL A 82 20.28 7.59 -3.41
CA VAL A 82 19.20 8.32 -2.70
C VAL A 82 18.96 7.71 -1.32
N SER A 83 18.94 6.39 -1.19
CA SER A 83 18.73 5.73 0.11
C SER A 83 19.85 5.97 1.11
N HIS A 84 21.10 6.14 0.65
CA HIS A 84 22.26 6.38 1.52
C HIS A 84 22.47 7.84 1.88
N ASP A 85 21.68 8.76 1.32
CA ASP A 85 21.70 10.18 1.68
C ASP A 85 20.40 10.60 2.40
N PRO A 86 20.30 10.36 3.72
CA PRO A 86 19.13 10.76 4.51
C PRO A 86 19.02 12.28 4.69
N ASP A 87 19.99 13.07 4.22
CA ASP A 87 19.95 14.53 4.23
C ASP A 87 19.30 15.09 2.95
N LEU A 88 18.89 14.23 2.01
CA LEU A 88 18.04 14.53 0.85
C LEU A 88 18.68 15.48 -0.18
N ARG A 89 20.01 15.44 -0.31
CA ARG A 89 20.80 16.31 -1.19
C ARG A 89 21.32 15.62 -2.45
N GLN A 90 21.24 14.29 -2.50
CA GLN A 90 21.72 13.50 -3.62
C GLN A 90 21.05 13.97 -4.91
N LEU A 91 21.88 14.34 -5.88
CA LEU A 91 21.41 14.75 -7.20
C LEU A 91 21.22 13.51 -8.08
N ILE A 92 20.04 13.43 -8.68
CA ILE A 92 19.60 12.44 -9.64
C ILE A 92 19.79 13.03 -11.04
N THR A 93 20.51 12.32 -11.91
CA THR A 93 20.60 12.67 -13.33
C THR A 93 19.48 11.97 -14.10
N LEU A 94 18.67 12.78 -14.79
CA LEU A 94 17.67 12.28 -15.74
C LEU A 94 18.34 12.01 -17.11
N ARG A 95 17.70 11.19 -17.95
CA ARG A 95 18.15 10.92 -19.33
C ARG A 95 18.18 12.17 -20.21
N SER A 96 17.39 13.18 -19.87
CA SER A 96 17.42 14.51 -20.49
C SER A 96 18.67 15.32 -20.14
N GLY A 97 19.49 14.88 -19.19
CA GLY A 97 20.65 15.60 -18.67
C GLY A 97 20.33 16.57 -17.53
N ARG A 98 19.05 16.77 -17.19
CA ARG A 98 18.63 17.54 -16.01
C ARG A 98 19.08 16.85 -14.74
N THR A 99 19.44 17.64 -13.72
CA THR A 99 19.79 17.15 -12.39
C THR A 99 18.86 17.73 -11.34
N LEU A 100 18.34 16.88 -10.46
CA LEU A 100 17.34 17.23 -9.44
C LEU A 100 17.60 16.42 -8.17
N THR A 101 17.20 16.89 -7.00
CA THR A 101 17.12 16.01 -5.82
C THR A 101 15.94 15.02 -5.96
N ALA A 102 15.92 13.98 -5.13
CA ALA A 102 14.77 13.07 -5.06
C ALA A 102 13.47 13.79 -4.70
N VAL A 103 13.53 14.80 -3.83
CA VAL A 103 12.37 15.60 -3.41
C VAL A 103 11.88 16.47 -4.57
N GLN A 104 12.78 17.09 -5.33
CA GLN A 104 12.43 17.88 -6.53
C GLN A 104 11.81 17.01 -7.63
N LEU A 105 12.34 15.81 -7.87
CA LEU A 105 11.74 14.88 -8.81
C LEU A 105 10.32 14.47 -8.38
N GLN A 106 10.10 14.24 -7.08
CA GLN A 106 8.77 13.99 -6.54
C GLN A 106 7.84 15.20 -6.67
N MET A 107 8.35 16.42 -6.54
CA MET A 107 7.59 17.64 -6.78
C MET A 107 7.09 17.72 -8.22
N GLU A 108 7.89 17.33 -9.22
CA GLU A 108 7.43 17.25 -10.61
C GLU A 108 6.28 16.26 -10.80
N TYR A 109 6.35 15.09 -10.15
CA TYR A 109 5.23 14.14 -10.17
C TYR A 109 3.99 14.69 -9.47
N PHE A 110 4.15 15.39 -8.34
CA PHE A 110 3.05 16.03 -7.62
C PHE A 110 2.38 17.11 -8.48
N GLU A 111 3.15 17.99 -9.13
CA GLU A 111 2.61 19.05 -9.98
C GLU A 111 1.81 18.47 -11.16
N LEU A 112 2.31 17.39 -11.77
CA LEU A 112 1.56 16.64 -12.79
C LEU A 112 0.27 16.05 -12.23
N ALA A 113 0.32 15.41 -11.05
CA ALA A 113 -0.85 14.79 -10.42
C ALA A 113 -1.93 15.82 -10.05
N ARG A 114 -1.52 16.97 -9.49
CA ARG A 114 -2.43 18.07 -9.19
C ARG A 114 -3.12 18.59 -10.46
N LYS A 115 -2.34 18.84 -11.52
CA LYS A 115 -2.88 19.27 -12.81
C LYS A 115 -3.83 18.23 -13.41
N TYR A 116 -3.48 16.94 -13.33
CA TYR A 116 -4.33 15.85 -13.78
C TYR A 116 -5.69 15.85 -13.09
N VAL A 117 -5.69 15.95 -11.76
CA VAL A 117 -6.92 15.96 -10.96
C VAL A 117 -7.77 17.20 -11.25
N ASP A 118 -7.14 18.37 -11.36
CA ASP A 118 -7.82 19.62 -11.70
C ASP A 118 -8.49 19.56 -13.09
N GLU A 119 -7.82 18.97 -14.09
CA GLU A 119 -8.35 18.85 -15.46
C GLU A 119 -9.44 17.78 -15.59
N ARG A 120 -9.33 16.66 -14.86
CA ARG A 120 -10.26 15.52 -14.96
C ARG A 120 -11.51 15.70 -14.11
N TYR A 121 -11.35 16.25 -12.91
CA TYR A 121 -12.40 16.28 -11.89
C TYR A 121 -12.68 17.69 -11.39
N GLY A 122 -11.70 18.60 -11.44
CA GLY A 122 -11.86 19.96 -10.93
C GLY A 122 -12.35 19.98 -9.48
N THR A 123 -13.43 20.72 -9.22
CA THR A 123 -14.03 20.78 -7.87
C THR A 123 -14.67 19.47 -7.42
N ASP A 124 -15.00 18.58 -8.36
CA ASP A 124 -15.71 17.32 -8.12
C ASP A 124 -14.76 16.17 -7.76
N ALA A 125 -13.45 16.42 -7.65
CA ALA A 125 -12.50 15.44 -7.12
C ALA A 125 -12.94 14.98 -5.72
N ASP A 126 -12.84 13.68 -5.44
CA ASP A 126 -13.23 13.16 -4.14
C ASP A 126 -12.29 13.64 -3.02
N GLU A 127 -12.79 13.63 -1.79
CA GLU A 127 -12.07 14.16 -0.64
C GLU A 127 -10.78 13.38 -0.32
N GLN A 128 -10.73 12.08 -0.62
CA GLN A 128 -9.53 11.26 -0.39
C GLN A 128 -8.43 11.65 -1.37
N THR A 129 -8.76 11.85 -2.65
CA THR A 129 -7.82 12.35 -3.66
C THR A 129 -7.28 13.73 -3.28
N LYS A 130 -8.15 14.64 -2.85
CA LYS A 130 -7.74 15.99 -2.38
C LYS A 130 -6.82 15.93 -1.16
N ASP A 131 -7.11 15.06 -0.19
CA ASP A 131 -6.29 14.87 1.02
C ASP A 131 -4.91 14.29 0.67
N ILE A 132 -4.83 13.30 -0.24
CA ILE A 132 -3.54 12.76 -0.74
C ILE A 132 -2.69 13.86 -1.35
N LEU A 133 -3.24 14.66 -2.27
CA LEU A 133 -2.51 15.77 -2.90
C LEU A 133 -2.01 16.78 -1.87
N THR A 134 -2.88 17.20 -0.95
CA THR A 134 -2.55 18.16 0.09
C THR A 134 -1.40 17.66 0.97
N ARG A 135 -1.46 16.39 1.42
CA ARG A 135 -0.41 15.79 2.25
C ARG A 135 0.88 15.56 1.49
N TRP A 136 0.79 15.20 0.21
CA TRP A 136 1.97 15.00 -0.63
C TRP A 136 2.73 16.32 -0.77
N GLU A 137 2.05 17.41 -1.09
CA GLU A 137 2.63 18.75 -1.16
C GLU A 137 3.27 19.20 0.15
N ASP A 138 2.52 19.13 1.27
CA ASP A 138 3.02 19.50 2.59
C ASP A 138 4.27 18.69 2.97
N THR A 139 4.23 17.38 2.71
CA THR A 139 5.35 16.49 3.00
C THR A 139 6.58 16.87 2.19
N LEU A 140 6.46 17.10 0.88
CA LEU A 140 7.61 17.49 0.05
C LEU A 140 8.19 18.84 0.48
N ASN A 141 7.34 19.83 0.74
CA ASN A 141 7.77 21.15 1.20
C ASN A 141 8.52 21.08 2.55
N ARG A 142 8.05 20.23 3.47
CA ARG A 142 8.72 20.01 4.77
C ARG A 142 9.99 19.19 4.63
N LEU A 143 10.07 18.25 3.70
CA LEU A 143 11.31 17.54 3.38
C LEU A 143 12.39 18.47 2.81
N GLU A 144 12.04 19.55 2.11
CA GLU A 144 13.03 20.53 1.64
C GLU A 144 13.50 21.48 2.74
N THR A 145 12.65 21.79 3.72
CA THR A 145 12.87 22.89 4.68
C THR A 145 13.29 22.41 6.07
N ASP A 146 12.54 21.48 6.65
CA ASP A 146 12.81 20.87 7.95
C ASP A 146 12.26 19.43 7.99
N PRO A 147 13.03 18.44 7.49
CA PRO A 147 12.61 17.05 7.49
C PRO A 147 12.21 16.54 8.87
N MET A 148 12.90 16.98 9.93
CA MET A 148 12.64 16.48 11.29
C MET A 148 11.25 16.86 11.80
N SER A 149 10.63 17.91 11.23
CA SER A 149 9.24 18.26 11.51
C SER A 149 8.26 17.10 11.21
N LEU A 150 8.63 16.17 10.33
CA LEU A 150 7.82 15.02 9.90
C LEU A 150 8.03 13.77 10.77
N ALA A 151 8.73 13.86 11.91
CA ALA A 151 8.98 12.71 12.79
C ALA A 151 7.70 12.04 13.34
N GLY A 152 6.58 12.76 13.40
CA GLY A 152 5.28 12.18 13.74
C GLY A 152 4.54 11.52 12.58
N GLU A 153 5.11 11.49 11.38
CA GLU A 153 4.41 11.14 10.13
C GLU A 153 5.18 10.16 9.25
N LEU A 154 6.51 10.30 9.14
CA LEU A 154 7.34 9.44 8.29
C LEU A 154 8.17 8.47 9.12
N ASP A 155 8.07 7.17 8.80
CA ASP A 155 8.74 6.11 9.57
C ASP A 155 10.26 6.32 9.70
N TRP A 156 10.93 6.66 8.60
CA TRP A 156 12.39 6.81 8.59
C TRP A 156 12.83 8.03 9.42
N ILE A 157 12.00 9.08 9.49
CA ILE A 157 12.28 10.29 10.27
C ILE A 157 12.01 10.05 11.75
N ALA A 158 10.88 9.40 12.08
CA ALA A 158 10.56 8.97 13.44
C ALA A 158 11.67 8.06 14.01
N LYS A 159 12.11 7.10 13.21
CA LYS A 159 13.19 6.18 13.56
C LYS A 159 14.52 6.92 13.68
N ARG A 160 14.86 7.82 12.76
CA ARG A 160 16.07 8.66 12.83
C ARG A 160 16.08 9.50 14.10
N GLU A 161 14.98 10.17 14.45
CA GLU A 161 14.85 10.95 15.69
C GLU A 161 15.15 10.09 16.93
N LEU A 162 14.56 8.90 16.98
CA LEU A 162 14.76 7.97 18.07
C LEU A 162 16.22 7.50 18.17
N MET A 163 16.82 7.10 17.05
CA MET A 163 18.21 6.63 17.00
C MET A 163 19.19 7.73 17.37
N GLU A 164 19.00 8.96 16.88
CA GLU A 164 19.77 10.15 17.27
C GLU A 164 19.68 10.42 18.78
N GLY A 165 18.50 10.23 19.38
CA GLY A 165 18.32 10.31 20.83
C GLY A 165 19.20 9.30 21.60
N TYR A 166 19.29 8.05 21.12
CA TYR A 166 20.19 7.06 21.70
C TYR A 166 21.66 7.41 21.49
N ARG A 167 22.03 7.88 20.28
CA ARG A 167 23.39 8.32 19.97
C ARG A 167 23.86 9.42 20.90
N ARG A 168 23.06 10.47 21.08
CA ARG A 168 23.43 11.62 21.93
C ARG A 168 23.51 11.25 23.41
N ARG A 169 22.55 10.47 23.90
CA ARG A 169 22.49 10.08 25.31
C ARG A 169 23.64 9.17 25.71
N ASP A 170 23.96 8.20 24.85
CA ASP A 170 24.89 7.12 25.17
C ASP A 170 26.23 7.22 24.42
N ALA A 171 26.47 8.33 23.71
CA ALA A 171 27.65 8.59 22.88
C ALA A 171 27.97 7.44 21.89
N LEU A 172 26.97 7.01 21.11
CA LEU A 172 27.09 5.87 20.20
C LEU A 172 27.40 6.30 18.76
N ASP A 173 28.23 5.49 18.09
CA ASP A 173 28.42 5.51 16.63
C ASP A 173 27.32 4.71 15.89
N TRP A 174 27.25 4.85 14.56
CA TRP A 174 26.09 4.37 13.77
C TRP A 174 26.11 2.85 13.63
N ASP A 175 27.29 2.25 13.74
CA ASP A 175 27.54 0.81 13.73
C ASP A 175 27.35 0.14 15.10
N ALA A 176 27.01 0.92 16.14
CA ALA A 176 26.81 0.38 17.47
C ALA A 176 25.69 -0.67 17.46
N PRO A 177 25.93 -1.90 17.99
CA PRO A 177 24.93 -2.98 17.99
C PRO A 177 23.59 -2.59 18.63
N ARG A 178 23.63 -1.65 19.58
CA ARG A 178 22.42 -1.12 20.22
C ARG A 178 21.52 -0.37 19.25
N LEU A 179 22.06 0.36 18.28
CA LEU A 179 21.25 1.05 17.26
C LEU A 179 20.60 0.07 16.29
N HIS A 180 21.29 -1.03 15.92
CA HIS A 180 20.68 -2.10 15.12
C HIS A 180 19.52 -2.78 15.86
N LEU A 181 19.64 -2.96 17.19
CA LEU A 181 18.53 -3.46 18.00
C LEU A 181 17.36 -2.47 18.05
N VAL A 182 17.63 -1.17 18.15
CA VAL A 182 16.59 -0.11 18.11
C VAL A 182 15.88 -0.10 16.75
N ASP A 183 16.62 -0.20 15.65
CA ASP A 183 16.07 -0.29 14.30
C ASP A 183 15.09 -1.47 14.18
N LEU A 184 15.50 -2.67 14.61
CA LEU A 184 14.63 -3.85 14.61
C LEU A 184 13.43 -3.70 15.55
N GLN A 185 13.65 -3.18 16.77
CA GLN A 185 12.59 -2.98 17.77
C GLN A 185 11.55 -1.94 17.35
N TYR A 186 11.88 -1.05 16.42
CA TYR A 186 10.91 -0.11 15.86
C TYR A 186 9.72 -0.84 15.25
N ALA A 187 9.99 -1.95 14.54
CA ALA A 187 9.01 -2.75 13.82
C ALA A 187 8.44 -3.96 14.59
N ASP A 188 8.68 -4.05 15.91
CA ASP A 188 8.05 -5.09 16.72
C ASP A 188 6.53 -4.86 16.82
N VAL A 189 5.76 -5.83 16.33
CA VAL A 189 4.29 -5.74 16.23
C VAL A 189 3.58 -5.77 17.59
N ARG A 190 4.28 -6.12 18.68
CA ARG A 190 3.68 -6.18 20.01
C ARG A 190 3.40 -4.76 20.52
N PRO A 191 2.18 -4.43 20.98
CA PRO A 191 1.81 -3.06 21.37
C PRO A 191 2.69 -2.47 22.48
N ASP A 192 3.16 -3.30 23.41
CA ASP A 192 3.96 -2.91 24.57
C ASP A 192 5.48 -2.87 24.30
N LYS A 193 5.94 -3.44 23.18
CA LYS A 193 7.38 -3.59 22.87
C LYS A 193 7.83 -2.77 21.67
N GLY A 194 7.03 -2.71 20.62
CA GLY A 194 7.29 -1.91 19.41
C GLY A 194 7.56 -0.46 19.74
N LEU A 195 8.69 0.08 19.25
CA LEU A 195 8.99 1.50 19.49
C LEU A 195 7.98 2.39 18.77
N TYR A 196 7.55 2.04 17.56
CA TYR A 196 6.44 2.73 16.88
C TYR A 196 5.16 2.70 17.72
N ASN A 197 4.73 1.50 18.17
CA ASN A 197 3.51 1.36 18.98
C ASN A 197 3.56 2.20 20.25
N ARG A 198 4.74 2.25 20.92
CA ARG A 198 4.94 3.11 22.09
C ARG A 198 4.93 4.61 21.78
N LEU A 199 5.37 5.02 20.59
CA LEU A 199 5.24 6.41 20.13
C LEU A 199 3.77 6.75 19.84
N ALA A 200 3.06 5.89 19.12
CA ALA A 200 1.64 6.05 18.81
C ALA A 200 0.79 6.12 20.08
N ALA A 201 1.00 5.22 21.05
CA ALA A 201 0.30 5.21 22.34
C ALA A 201 0.53 6.49 23.18
N ARG A 202 1.60 7.25 22.90
CA ARG A 202 1.90 8.54 23.54
C ARG A 202 1.46 9.74 22.72
N GLY A 203 0.71 9.53 21.63
CA GLY A 203 0.26 10.58 20.72
C GLY A 203 1.41 11.25 19.94
N LYS A 204 2.53 10.55 19.75
CA LYS A 204 3.69 11.07 18.98
C LYS A 204 3.64 10.74 17.50
N MET A 205 2.79 9.80 17.09
CA MET A 205 2.54 9.48 15.68
C MET A 205 1.13 9.96 15.31
N LYS A 206 1.00 10.63 14.16
CA LYS A 206 -0.30 10.94 13.57
C LYS A 206 -0.96 9.65 13.08
N ARG A 207 -2.25 9.53 13.33
CA ARG A 207 -3.10 8.43 12.86
C ARG A 207 -4.19 8.96 11.94
N LEU A 208 -4.57 8.15 10.97
CA LEU A 208 -5.68 8.37 10.05
C LEU A 208 -6.92 7.60 10.48
N LEU A 209 -6.73 6.45 11.13
CA LEU A 209 -7.80 5.55 11.54
C LEU A 209 -7.92 5.51 13.06
N ASP A 210 -9.16 5.38 13.52
CA ASP A 210 -9.45 5.10 14.92
C ASP A 210 -9.20 3.61 15.23
N GLU A 211 -8.89 3.31 16.49
CA GLU A 211 -8.57 1.94 16.91
C GLU A 211 -9.74 0.96 16.73
N ASP A 212 -10.98 1.45 16.85
CA ASP A 212 -12.19 0.67 16.64
C ASP A 212 -12.33 0.23 15.17
N GLU A 213 -11.88 1.06 14.22
CA GLU A 213 -11.90 0.72 12.80
C GLU A 213 -10.88 -0.38 12.47
N VAL A 214 -9.67 -0.25 13.02
CA VAL A 214 -8.61 -1.27 12.90
C VAL A 214 -9.08 -2.58 13.53
N THR A 215 -9.69 -2.53 14.71
CA THR A 215 -10.22 -3.71 15.40
C THR A 215 -11.33 -4.39 14.60
N ARG A 216 -12.27 -3.62 14.04
CA ARG A 216 -13.34 -4.12 13.17
C ARG A 216 -12.76 -4.86 11.95
N ALA A 217 -11.76 -4.27 11.29
CA ALA A 217 -11.16 -4.82 10.07
C ALA A 217 -10.46 -6.19 10.27
N ARG A 218 -10.14 -6.58 11.52
CA ARG A 218 -9.58 -7.90 11.84
C ARG A 218 -10.54 -9.05 11.53
N THR A 219 -11.85 -8.80 11.60
CA THR A 219 -12.89 -9.84 11.45
C THR A 219 -13.90 -9.53 10.36
N LYS A 220 -13.98 -8.28 9.92
CA LYS A 220 -14.93 -7.83 8.90
C LYS A 220 -14.21 -7.44 7.61
N PRO A 221 -14.60 -8.01 6.45
CA PRO A 221 -14.03 -7.65 5.17
C PRO A 221 -14.45 -6.24 4.75
N PRO A 222 -13.71 -5.59 3.82
CA PRO A 222 -14.18 -4.37 3.17
C PRO A 222 -15.48 -4.66 2.41
N GLU A 223 -16.37 -3.66 2.37
CA GLU A 223 -17.77 -3.82 1.92
C GLU A 223 -17.96 -3.60 0.42
N ASP A 224 -16.98 -3.02 -0.26
CA ASP A 224 -17.03 -2.48 -1.62
C ASP A 224 -16.23 -3.31 -2.64
N THR A 225 -15.74 -4.48 -2.25
CA THR A 225 -15.06 -5.43 -3.15
C THR A 225 -15.59 -6.84 -2.96
N ARG A 226 -15.19 -7.76 -3.84
CA ARG A 226 -15.46 -9.21 -3.72
C ARG A 226 -14.99 -9.84 -2.40
N ALA A 227 -14.11 -9.16 -1.66
CA ALA A 227 -13.70 -9.62 -0.34
C ALA A 227 -14.88 -9.65 0.64
N TYR A 228 -15.91 -8.81 0.43
CA TYR A 228 -17.15 -8.87 1.21
C TYR A 228 -17.81 -10.24 1.11
N PHE A 229 -18.10 -10.70 -0.11
CA PHE A 229 -18.67 -12.02 -0.34
C PHE A 229 -17.80 -13.12 0.26
N ARG A 230 -16.48 -13.10 -0.01
CA ARG A 230 -15.56 -14.12 0.52
C ARG A 230 -15.56 -14.18 2.06
N GLY A 231 -15.39 -13.03 2.71
CA GLY A 231 -15.33 -12.95 4.18
C GLY A 231 -16.66 -13.33 4.83
N ARG A 232 -17.79 -12.90 4.26
CA ARG A 232 -19.12 -13.28 4.75
C ARG A 232 -19.40 -14.77 4.57
N CYS A 233 -18.97 -15.38 3.46
CA CYS A 233 -19.10 -16.83 3.28
C CYS A 233 -18.27 -17.61 4.31
N LEU A 234 -17.03 -17.19 4.57
CA LEU A 234 -16.18 -17.80 5.60
C LEU A 234 -16.72 -17.60 7.01
N GLU A 235 -17.41 -16.50 7.29
CA GLU A 235 -18.04 -16.26 8.59
C GLU A 235 -19.32 -17.08 8.79
N GLN A 236 -20.18 -17.13 7.77
CA GLN A 236 -21.55 -17.67 7.88
C GLN A 236 -21.65 -19.16 7.57
N TYR A 237 -20.77 -19.69 6.72
CA TYR A 237 -20.81 -21.06 6.21
C TYR A 237 -19.49 -21.81 6.41
N ALA A 238 -18.75 -21.48 7.47
CA ALA A 238 -17.40 -22.00 7.71
C ALA A 238 -17.29 -23.52 7.59
N ASP A 239 -18.27 -24.25 8.15
CA ASP A 239 -18.30 -25.72 8.17
C ASP A 239 -18.49 -26.33 6.77
N ASP A 240 -19.08 -25.58 5.84
CA ASP A 240 -19.35 -26.00 4.46
C ASP A 240 -18.29 -25.47 3.47
N VAL A 241 -17.28 -24.70 3.91
CA VAL A 241 -16.24 -24.15 3.02
C VAL A 241 -15.00 -25.04 3.04
N ALA A 242 -14.77 -25.76 1.94
CA ALA A 242 -13.57 -26.57 1.77
C ALA A 242 -12.30 -25.73 1.52
N ALA A 243 -12.43 -24.66 0.74
CA ALA A 243 -11.31 -23.76 0.41
C ALA A 243 -11.78 -22.39 -0.09
N ALA A 244 -10.91 -21.39 -0.01
CA ALA A 244 -11.14 -20.08 -0.60
C ALA A 244 -9.84 -19.49 -1.17
N SER A 245 -9.95 -18.76 -2.29
CA SER A 245 -8.87 -18.03 -2.96
C SER A 245 -9.32 -16.60 -3.31
N TRP A 246 -8.45 -15.82 -3.95
CA TRP A 246 -8.82 -14.49 -4.46
C TRP A 246 -9.98 -14.54 -5.47
N ASP A 247 -10.00 -15.59 -6.28
CA ASP A 247 -10.86 -15.76 -7.45
C ASP A 247 -11.98 -16.80 -7.28
N SER A 248 -12.10 -17.46 -6.11
CA SER A 248 -13.21 -18.38 -5.84
C SER A 248 -13.43 -18.69 -4.37
N VAL A 249 -14.62 -19.20 -4.06
CA VAL A 249 -14.97 -19.91 -2.82
C VAL A 249 -15.44 -21.31 -3.21
N ILE A 250 -14.96 -22.34 -2.52
CA ILE A 250 -15.27 -23.74 -2.80
C ILE A 250 -16.05 -24.32 -1.61
N PHE A 251 -17.27 -24.77 -1.87
CA PHE A 251 -18.15 -25.36 -0.87
C PHE A 251 -18.19 -26.89 -0.98
N ASP A 252 -18.25 -27.55 0.17
CA ASP A 252 -18.57 -28.97 0.33
C ASP A 252 -20.00 -29.06 0.87
N LEU A 253 -20.92 -29.65 0.10
CA LEU A 253 -22.34 -29.63 0.41
C LEU A 253 -22.84 -31.07 0.62
N PRO A 254 -23.60 -31.36 1.71
CA PRO A 254 -24.06 -32.71 2.01
C PRO A 254 -24.82 -33.41 0.87
N ASP A 255 -25.58 -32.63 0.10
CA ASP A 255 -26.45 -33.14 -0.98
C ASP A 255 -25.76 -33.16 -2.35
N ARG A 256 -24.44 -32.95 -2.42
CA ARG A 256 -23.67 -33.01 -3.68
C ARG A 256 -22.38 -33.81 -3.53
N ASP A 257 -22.21 -34.81 -4.40
CA ASP A 257 -21.01 -35.65 -4.44
C ASP A 257 -19.72 -34.90 -4.86
N SER A 258 -19.84 -33.71 -5.43
CA SER A 258 -18.70 -32.91 -5.89
C SER A 258 -18.65 -31.55 -5.19
N LEU A 259 -17.43 -31.04 -4.99
CA LEU A 259 -17.20 -29.70 -4.47
C LEU A 259 -17.76 -28.64 -5.44
N GLN A 260 -18.42 -27.63 -4.88
CA GLN A 260 -19.05 -26.56 -5.64
C GLN A 260 -18.16 -25.31 -5.63
N ARG A 261 -17.55 -25.02 -6.78
CA ARG A 261 -16.73 -23.82 -6.95
C ARG A 261 -17.60 -22.63 -7.39
N VAL A 262 -17.65 -21.61 -6.55
CA VAL A 262 -18.26 -20.31 -6.88
C VAL A 262 -17.14 -19.34 -7.29
N PRO A 263 -17.03 -18.96 -8.58
CA PRO A 263 -16.01 -18.02 -9.03
C PRO A 263 -16.32 -16.59 -8.57
N THR A 264 -15.28 -15.86 -8.17
CA THR A 264 -15.32 -14.44 -7.78
C THR A 264 -14.33 -13.64 -8.63
N MET A 265 -14.38 -13.80 -9.96
CA MET A 265 -13.38 -13.26 -10.91
C MET A 265 -13.37 -11.73 -11.02
N GLU A 266 -14.52 -11.07 -10.85
CA GLU A 266 -14.64 -9.61 -10.95
C GLU A 266 -14.37 -8.95 -9.58
N PRO A 267 -13.29 -8.14 -9.41
CA PRO A 267 -12.90 -7.58 -8.11
C PRO A 267 -13.96 -6.67 -7.47
N LEU A 268 -14.77 -5.99 -8.29
CA LEU A 268 -15.81 -5.04 -7.86
C LEU A 268 -17.23 -5.63 -7.88
N ARG A 269 -17.38 -6.96 -8.04
CA ARG A 269 -18.65 -7.66 -7.81
C ARG A 269 -18.62 -8.40 -6.49
N GLY A 270 -19.78 -8.86 -5.99
CA GLY A 270 -19.85 -9.53 -4.70
C GLY A 270 -19.61 -8.59 -3.51
N THR A 271 -19.83 -7.30 -3.72
CA THR A 271 -19.81 -6.27 -2.67
C THR A 271 -21.06 -6.40 -1.79
N LYS A 272 -21.09 -5.66 -0.68
CA LYS A 272 -22.26 -5.55 0.20
C LYS A 272 -23.51 -5.14 -0.55
N GLU A 273 -23.40 -4.14 -1.42
CA GLU A 273 -24.52 -3.71 -2.26
C GLU A 273 -25.07 -4.85 -3.12
N HIS A 274 -24.18 -5.65 -3.73
CA HIS A 274 -24.58 -6.76 -4.60
C HIS A 274 -25.22 -7.93 -3.86
N VAL A 275 -24.64 -8.37 -2.73
CA VAL A 275 -24.93 -9.69 -2.16
C VAL A 275 -25.39 -9.67 -0.70
N LYS A 276 -25.47 -8.53 -0.01
CA LYS A 276 -25.93 -8.50 1.39
C LYS A 276 -27.33 -9.11 1.54
N GLY A 277 -28.27 -8.68 0.71
CA GLY A 277 -29.65 -9.20 0.78
C GLY A 277 -29.73 -10.70 0.51
N LEU A 278 -28.88 -11.22 -0.37
CA LEU A 278 -28.76 -12.65 -0.66
C LEU A 278 -28.16 -13.43 0.52
N LEU A 279 -27.06 -12.94 1.08
CA LEU A 279 -26.38 -13.61 2.20
C LEU A 279 -27.21 -13.57 3.48
N ASP A 280 -27.98 -12.51 3.70
CA ASP A 280 -28.82 -12.38 4.90
C ASP A 280 -30.07 -13.31 4.83
N ARG A 281 -30.53 -13.71 3.63
CA ARG A 281 -31.67 -14.63 3.45
C ARG A 281 -31.27 -16.10 3.38
N CYS A 282 -30.08 -16.41 2.86
CA CYS A 282 -29.57 -17.78 2.77
C CYS A 282 -29.01 -18.20 4.14
N ARG A 283 -29.60 -19.24 4.75
CA ARG A 283 -29.16 -19.75 6.05
C ARG A 283 -28.10 -20.84 5.94
N THR A 284 -27.98 -21.48 4.78
CA THR A 284 -27.01 -22.55 4.51
C THR A 284 -26.21 -22.26 3.24
N ALA A 285 -25.02 -22.87 3.11
CA ALA A 285 -24.23 -22.78 1.88
C ALA A 285 -24.99 -23.36 0.67
N GLU A 286 -25.81 -24.39 0.90
CA GLU A 286 -26.61 -25.01 -0.15
C GLU A 286 -27.65 -24.04 -0.74
N GLU A 287 -28.35 -23.28 0.11
CA GLU A 287 -29.29 -22.24 -0.34
C GLU A 287 -28.58 -21.15 -1.14
N LEU A 288 -27.39 -20.75 -0.71
CA LEU A 288 -26.58 -19.77 -1.42
C LEU A 288 -26.14 -20.28 -2.80
N VAL A 289 -25.53 -21.47 -2.87
CA VAL A 289 -25.06 -22.05 -4.13
C VAL A 289 -26.23 -22.27 -5.08
N ARG A 290 -27.37 -22.74 -4.58
CA ARG A 290 -28.60 -22.90 -5.38
C ARG A 290 -29.09 -21.56 -5.91
N ALA A 291 -29.09 -20.50 -5.11
CA ALA A 291 -29.50 -19.16 -5.53
C ALA A 291 -28.55 -18.53 -6.57
N LEU A 292 -27.25 -18.84 -6.50
CA LEU A 292 -26.25 -18.38 -7.48
C LEU A 292 -26.26 -19.19 -8.78
N SER A 293 -26.65 -20.47 -8.73
CA SER A 293 -26.69 -21.36 -9.90
C SER A 293 -28.05 -21.34 -10.62
N GLY A 294 -29.09 -20.82 -9.97
CA GLY A 294 -30.48 -20.86 -10.43
C GLY A 294 -31.01 -19.53 -10.98
N GLY A 295 -30.12 -18.69 -11.52
CA GLY A 295 -30.45 -17.53 -12.35
C GLY A 295 -30.05 -17.76 -13.80
#